data_AF-A0A6G0JCS7-F1
#
_entry.id   AF-A0A6G0JCS7-F1
#
_cell.length_a   1.000
_cell.length_b   1.000
_cell.length_c   1.000
_cell.angle_alpha   90.00
_cell.angle_beta   90.00
_cell.angle_gamma   90.00
#
_symmetry.space_group_name_H-M   'P 1'
#
loop_
_entity.id
_entity.type
_entity.pdbx_description
1 polymer ?
#
loop_
_entity_poly.entity_id
_entity_poly.type
_entity_poly.pdbx_seq_one_letter_code
_entity_poly.pdbx_strand_id
1 'polypeptide(L)'
;MRITADGNVGIGSSSPPTRLSVVGDSGNLSGSWQRVCNFANDNASPITGEIQIVNAATGASSGNGMWFGTTTSDPLRLGVGNSTVMYLNSSSRLGVGLSVLNWSPEATIHAGGWIYSHDGFYRRTQSNSASYMFA
;
A
#
# COMPACT_ATOMS: atom_id res chain seq x y z
N MET A 1 -20.46 -24.89 9.10
CA MET A 1 -20.75 -24.03 7.92
C MET A 1 -22.25 -23.78 7.86
N ARG A 2 -22.70 -22.60 7.41
CA ARG A 2 -24.10 -22.19 7.28
C ARG A 2 -24.31 -21.33 6.04
N ILE A 3 -25.46 -21.48 5.39
CA ILE A 3 -25.98 -20.54 4.39
C ILE A 3 -27.24 -19.93 4.97
N THR A 4 -27.35 -18.61 4.89
CA THR A 4 -28.51 -17.86 5.41
C THR A 4 -29.62 -17.80 4.36
N ALA A 5 -30.85 -17.53 4.79
CA ALA A 5 -31.96 -17.31 3.86
C ALA A 5 -31.69 -16.15 2.88
N ASP A 6 -30.83 -15.21 3.28
CA ASP A 6 -30.42 -14.05 2.50
C ASP A 6 -29.24 -14.34 1.54
N GLY A 7 -28.75 -15.58 1.49
CA GLY A 7 -27.73 -16.03 0.52
C GLY A 7 -26.27 -15.87 0.97
N ASN A 8 -25.99 -15.31 2.16
CA ASN A 8 -24.63 -15.21 2.70
C ASN A 8 -24.15 -16.56 3.27
N VAL A 9 -22.85 -16.85 3.11
CA VAL A 9 -22.22 -18.14 3.45
C VAL A 9 -21.18 -18.00 4.56
N GLY A 10 -21.32 -18.78 5.64
CA GLY A 10 -20.54 -18.71 6.88
C GLY A 10 -19.84 -20.00 7.24
N ILE A 11 -18.56 -19.95 7.63
CA ILE A 11 -17.77 -21.12 8.06
C ILE A 11 -17.17 -20.82 9.42
N GLY A 12 -17.45 -21.66 10.41
CA GLY A 12 -17.22 -21.35 11.83
C GLY A 12 -17.96 -20.09 12.35
N SER A 13 -18.67 -19.40 11.45
CA SER A 13 -19.73 -18.46 11.73
C SER A 13 -21.07 -19.08 11.36
N SER A 14 -22.04 -19.03 12.27
CA SER A 14 -23.44 -19.29 11.95
C SER A 14 -24.14 -18.07 11.32
N SER A 15 -23.45 -16.94 11.19
CA SER A 15 -24.03 -15.68 10.72
C SER A 15 -22.95 -14.89 9.94
N PRO A 16 -22.70 -15.20 8.66
CA PRO A 16 -21.59 -14.64 7.86
C PRO A 16 -21.66 -13.14 7.53
N PRO A 17 -20.62 -12.34 7.88
CA PRO A 17 -20.57 -10.88 7.64
C PRO A 17 -20.23 -10.32 6.24
N THR A 18 -19.70 -11.08 5.27
CA THR A 18 -19.77 -10.67 3.85
C THR A 18 -20.49 -11.79 3.11
N ARG A 19 -20.72 -11.66 1.79
CA ARG A 19 -21.31 -12.77 1.00
C ARG A 19 -20.66 -14.10 1.34
N LEU A 20 -19.37 -14.06 1.71
CA LEU A 20 -18.66 -15.14 2.38
C LEU A 20 -17.92 -14.65 3.63
N SER A 21 -18.14 -15.30 4.78
CA SER A 21 -17.33 -15.05 5.98
C SER A 21 -16.91 -16.32 6.68
N VAL A 22 -15.68 -16.28 7.18
CA VAL A 22 -15.08 -17.36 7.94
C VAL A 22 -14.68 -16.80 9.29
N VAL A 23 -15.17 -17.43 10.37
CA VAL A 23 -14.93 -17.04 11.76
C VAL A 23 -14.46 -18.28 12.52
N GLY A 24 -13.48 -18.09 13.39
CA GLY A 24 -12.66 -19.13 14.02
C GLY A 24 -11.25 -18.56 14.19
N ASP A 25 -10.34 -19.23 14.88
CA ASP A 25 -8.97 -18.73 15.03
C ASP A 25 -8.26 -18.72 13.67
N SER A 26 -8.46 -17.65 12.91
CA SER A 26 -7.32 -16.97 12.34
C SER A 26 -6.64 -16.40 13.58
N GLY A 27 -5.67 -17.09 14.20
CA GLY A 27 -4.98 -16.60 15.41
C GLY A 27 -4.62 -15.14 15.27
N ASN A 28 -5.46 -14.16 15.65
CA ASN A 28 -5.41 -12.82 15.05
C ASN A 28 -4.24 -11.96 15.56
N LEU A 29 -3.29 -12.59 16.25
CA LEU A 29 -1.84 -12.39 16.21
C LEU A 29 -1.15 -13.53 16.98
N SER A 30 -1.29 -14.75 16.49
CA SER A 30 -0.41 -15.87 16.85
C SER A 30 0.20 -16.46 15.59
N GLY A 31 1.06 -15.68 14.94
CA GLY A 31 1.76 -16.08 13.74
C GLY A 31 2.51 -14.92 13.08
N SER A 32 3.59 -15.25 12.38
CA SER A 32 4.37 -14.34 11.55
C SER A 32 3.55 -13.95 10.30
N TRP A 33 3.42 -12.64 9.98
CA TRP A 33 2.74 -12.06 8.80
C TRP A 33 1.21 -12.16 8.74
N GLN A 34 0.52 -11.27 9.45
CA GLN A 34 -0.94 -11.28 9.49
C GLN A 34 -1.56 -10.14 8.71
N ARG A 35 -2.45 -10.50 7.78
CA ARG A 35 -3.32 -9.55 7.07
C ARG A 35 -4.48 -9.19 7.98
N VAL A 36 -4.43 -7.97 8.50
CA VAL A 36 -5.46 -7.43 9.37
C VAL A 36 -6.68 -7.01 8.55
N CYS A 37 -6.46 -6.54 7.32
CA CYS A 37 -7.53 -6.25 6.39
C CYS A 37 -7.07 -6.42 4.95
N ASN A 38 -7.98 -6.85 4.08
CA ASN A 38 -7.76 -6.97 2.64
C ASN A 38 -8.88 -6.24 1.90
N PHE A 39 -8.51 -5.36 1.00
CA PHE A 39 -9.39 -4.61 0.12
C PHE A 39 -9.18 -5.09 -1.30
N ALA A 40 -10.27 -5.26 -2.04
CA ALA A 40 -10.28 -5.54 -3.47
C ALA A 40 -11.51 -4.86 -4.06
N ASN A 41 -11.40 -4.29 -5.27
CA ASN A 41 -12.56 -3.80 -6.01
C ASN A 41 -13.12 -4.87 -6.96
N ASP A 42 -14.39 -4.75 -7.32
CA ASP A 42 -15.10 -5.66 -8.22
C ASP A 42 -14.83 -5.30 -9.69
N ASN A 43 -13.59 -5.51 -10.13
CA ASN A 43 -13.13 -5.25 -11.50
C ASN A 43 -12.48 -6.52 -12.10
N ALA A 44 -12.41 -6.61 -13.42
CA ALA A 44 -11.76 -7.72 -14.13
C ALA A 44 -10.26 -7.83 -13.82
N SER A 45 -9.61 -6.71 -13.48
CA SER A 45 -8.28 -6.66 -12.87
C SER A 45 -8.40 -5.89 -11.55
N PRO A 46 -8.72 -6.58 -10.44
CA PRO A 46 -8.85 -5.95 -9.14
C PRO A 46 -7.54 -5.34 -8.70
N ILE A 47 -7.61 -4.13 -8.18
CA ILE A 47 -6.57 -3.57 -7.34
C ILE A 47 -6.81 -4.11 -5.94
N THR A 48 -5.78 -4.72 -5.37
CA THR A 48 -5.83 -5.20 -3.98
C THR A 48 -4.87 -4.43 -3.10
N GLY A 49 -5.30 -4.19 -1.87
CA GLY A 49 -4.49 -3.55 -0.86
C GLY A 49 -4.80 -4.11 0.51
N GLU A 50 -3.88 -3.95 1.44
CA GLU A 50 -3.99 -4.54 2.76
C GLU A 50 -3.28 -3.72 3.82
N ILE A 51 -3.65 -3.97 5.06
CA ILE A 51 -2.87 -3.61 6.24
C ILE A 51 -2.39 -4.92 6.85
N GLN A 52 -1.10 -4.99 7.14
CA GLN A 52 -0.49 -6.16 7.76
C GLN A 52 0.27 -5.78 9.03
N ILE A 53 0.36 -6.75 9.94
CA ILE A 53 1.29 -6.73 11.07
C ILE A 53 2.27 -7.88 10.86
N VAL A 54 3.55 -7.54 10.81
CA VAL A 54 4.65 -8.45 10.60
C VAL A 54 5.40 -8.60 11.91
N ASN A 55 5.45 -9.81 12.42
CA ASN A 55 6.31 -10.19 13.54
C ASN A 55 7.02 -11.50 13.18
N ALA A 56 8.17 -11.39 12.54
CA ALA A 56 9.00 -12.52 12.17
C ALA A 56 9.46 -13.28 13.41
N ALA A 57 9.45 -14.61 13.33
CA ALA A 57 9.90 -15.49 14.41
C ALA A 57 11.39 -15.23 14.74
N THR A 58 11.78 -15.48 15.99
CA THR A 58 13.15 -15.30 16.49
C THR A 58 14.16 -15.97 15.54
N GLY A 59 15.07 -15.18 14.94
CA GLY A 59 16.10 -15.67 14.01
C GLY A 59 15.81 -15.43 12.51
N ALA A 60 14.64 -14.92 12.13
CA ALA A 60 14.39 -14.43 10.78
C ALA A 60 14.86 -12.97 10.64
N SER A 61 15.65 -12.68 9.61
CA SER A 61 16.26 -11.39 9.33
C SER A 61 15.19 -10.29 9.09
N SER A 62 14.85 -9.56 10.17
CA SER A 62 14.23 -8.22 10.25
C SER A 62 13.25 -7.81 9.13
N GLY A 63 11.98 -8.19 9.28
CA GLY A 63 10.83 -7.60 8.58
C GLY A 63 9.72 -7.13 9.53
N ASN A 64 9.98 -7.11 10.83
CA ASN A 64 8.98 -6.82 11.85
C ASN A 64 8.51 -5.36 11.73
N GLY A 65 7.20 -5.17 11.71
CA GLY A 65 6.61 -3.84 11.54
C GLY A 65 5.17 -3.92 11.07
N MET A 66 4.52 -2.77 11.00
CA MET A 66 3.22 -2.64 10.35
C MET A 66 3.44 -2.24 8.90
N TRP A 67 2.66 -2.82 8.00
CA TRP A 67 2.67 -2.48 6.58
C TRP A 67 1.29 -2.03 6.13
N PHE A 68 1.24 -1.01 5.29
CA PHE A 68 0.04 -0.58 4.59
C PHE A 68 0.40 -0.31 3.14
N GLY A 69 -0.32 -0.92 2.22
CA GLY A 69 -0.03 -0.76 0.81
C GLY A 69 -0.93 -1.54 -0.12
N THR A 70 -0.64 -1.38 -1.40
CA THR A 70 -1.20 -2.22 -2.47
C THR A 70 -0.39 -3.49 -2.59
N THR A 71 -1.07 -4.62 -2.74
CA THR A 71 -0.44 -5.92 -3.04
C THR A 71 -0.34 -6.16 -4.55
N THR A 72 -1.02 -5.36 -5.36
CA THR A 72 -0.84 -5.28 -6.80
C THR A 72 0.20 -4.21 -7.16
N SER A 73 0.74 -4.27 -8.38
CA SER A 73 1.66 -3.26 -8.94
C SER A 73 0.95 -1.96 -9.33
N ASP A 74 0.02 -1.52 -8.48
CA ASP A 74 -0.74 -0.30 -8.61
C ASP A 74 -0.28 0.72 -7.56
N PRO A 75 -0.45 2.03 -7.81
CA PRO A 75 -0.03 3.04 -6.86
C PRO A 75 -0.80 2.98 -5.54
N LEU A 76 -0.09 3.11 -4.42
CA LEU A 76 -0.71 3.45 -3.14
C LEU A 76 -0.93 4.96 -3.10
N ARG A 77 -2.18 5.42 -3.07
CA ARG A 77 -2.54 6.84 -3.18
C ARG A 77 -3.14 7.39 -1.89
N LEU A 78 -2.78 8.62 -1.57
CA LEU A 78 -3.41 9.48 -0.57
C LEU A 78 -4.00 10.70 -1.30
N GLY A 79 -5.29 10.96 -1.12
CA GLY A 79 -6.01 11.95 -1.92
C GLY A 79 -6.91 12.90 -1.13
N VAL A 80 -7.18 14.07 -1.72
CA VAL A 80 -8.11 15.10 -1.24
C VAL A 80 -8.88 15.64 -2.44
N GLY A 81 -10.19 15.84 -2.31
CA GLY A 81 -11.01 16.45 -3.38
C GLY A 81 -11.01 15.66 -4.69
N ASN A 82 -11.08 14.32 -4.62
CA ASN A 82 -11.00 13.41 -5.77
C ASN A 82 -9.68 13.50 -6.58
N SER A 83 -8.61 14.02 -5.97
CA SER A 83 -7.27 14.09 -6.56
C SER A 83 -6.25 13.39 -5.67
N THR A 84 -5.17 12.88 -6.27
CA THR A 84 -4.04 12.32 -5.52
C THR A 84 -3.10 13.43 -5.08
N VAL A 85 -2.79 13.50 -3.79
CA VAL A 85 -1.89 14.51 -3.19
C VAL A 85 -0.52 13.91 -2.88
N MET A 86 -0.47 12.63 -2.51
CA MET A 86 0.76 11.86 -2.28
C MET A 86 0.56 10.42 -2.73
N TYR A 87 1.58 9.78 -3.28
CA TYR A 87 1.50 8.35 -3.62
C TYR A 87 2.86 7.67 -3.72
N LEU A 88 2.86 6.35 -3.51
CA LEU A 88 3.93 5.48 -4.01
C LEU A 88 3.48 4.95 -5.37
N ASN A 89 4.29 5.12 -6.41
CA ASN A 89 4.02 4.47 -7.70
C ASN A 89 4.39 2.98 -7.67
N SER A 90 4.10 2.26 -8.75
CA SER A 90 4.40 0.83 -8.88
C SER A 90 5.89 0.49 -8.94
N SER A 91 6.77 1.50 -9.06
CA SER A 91 8.23 1.36 -8.94
C SER A 91 8.74 1.74 -7.54
N SER A 92 7.84 1.77 -6.55
CA SER A 92 8.11 2.11 -5.15
C SER A 92 8.66 3.52 -4.95
N ARG A 93 8.27 4.45 -5.81
CA ARG A 93 8.74 5.84 -5.78
C ARG A 93 7.71 6.77 -5.16
N LEU A 94 8.14 7.59 -4.21
CA LEU A 94 7.27 8.57 -3.56
C LEU A 94 7.09 9.83 -4.42
N GLY A 95 5.84 10.18 -4.72
CA GLY A 95 5.42 11.45 -5.29
C GLY A 95 4.55 12.26 -4.34
N VAL A 96 4.73 13.59 -4.32
CA VAL A 96 3.91 14.56 -3.57
C VAL A 96 3.55 15.72 -4.50
N GLY A 97 2.28 16.09 -4.57
CA GLY A 97 1.78 17.16 -5.46
C GLY A 97 1.82 16.84 -6.96
N LEU A 98 1.99 15.57 -7.33
CA LEU A 98 2.04 15.11 -8.72
C LEU A 98 0.73 14.42 -9.11
N SER A 99 0.20 14.73 -10.30
CA SER A 99 -0.93 13.98 -10.86
C SER A 99 -0.47 12.64 -11.42
N VAL A 100 -1.04 11.55 -10.89
CA VAL A 100 -0.81 10.16 -11.31
C VAL A 100 -1.07 9.87 -12.80
N LEU A 101 -1.79 10.76 -13.49
CA LEU A 101 -2.18 10.58 -14.90
C LEU A 101 -1.20 11.22 -15.87
N ASN A 102 -0.42 12.21 -15.44
CA ASN A 102 0.44 12.96 -16.36
C ASN A 102 1.91 12.86 -15.95
N TRP A 103 2.23 12.86 -14.66
CA TRP A 103 3.60 12.94 -14.15
C TRP A 103 3.82 11.88 -13.05
N SER A 104 4.48 10.78 -13.41
CA SER A 104 4.93 9.76 -12.45
C SER A 104 6.24 10.22 -11.79
N PRO A 105 6.51 9.89 -10.52
CA PRO A 105 7.78 10.21 -9.90
C PRO A 105 8.87 9.45 -10.65
N GLU A 106 9.82 10.19 -11.24
CA GLU A 106 10.95 9.60 -11.96
C GLU A 106 12.12 9.23 -11.00
N ALA A 107 12.11 9.72 -9.76
CA ALA A 107 13.10 9.48 -8.70
C ALA A 107 12.48 8.82 -7.45
N THR A 108 13.26 8.03 -6.69
CA THR A 108 12.75 7.01 -5.76
C THR A 108 12.14 7.48 -4.42
N ILE A 109 12.30 8.70 -3.92
CA ILE A 109 13.39 9.10 -3.01
C ILE A 109 13.65 8.08 -1.88
N HIS A 110 14.92 7.65 -1.76
CA HIS A 110 15.48 6.92 -0.61
C HIS A 110 16.84 7.54 -0.25
N ALA A 111 17.02 7.97 1.02
CA ALA A 111 18.30 8.46 1.54
C ALA A 111 18.56 7.89 2.94
N GLY A 112 19.75 7.33 3.16
CA GLY A 112 20.23 6.88 4.47
C GLY A 112 20.86 7.99 5.32
N GLY A 113 20.42 9.24 5.13
CA GLY A 113 20.96 10.47 5.74
C GLY A 113 19.97 11.64 5.59
N TRP A 114 20.38 12.87 5.95
CA TRP A 114 19.48 14.05 6.04
C TRP A 114 18.66 14.26 4.76
N ILE A 115 17.34 14.36 4.91
CA ILE A 115 16.42 14.93 3.93
C ILE A 115 15.86 16.20 4.55
N TYR A 116 16.26 17.35 4.04
CA TYR A 116 15.69 18.64 4.37
C TYR A 116 15.95 19.58 3.22
N SER A 117 15.00 20.43 2.85
CA SER A 117 15.42 21.64 2.14
C SER A 117 14.59 22.84 2.51
N HIS A 118 15.30 23.85 3.01
CA HIS A 118 14.89 25.24 2.94
C HIS A 118 15.48 25.93 1.68
N ASP A 119 16.26 25.20 0.85
CA ASP A 119 17.08 25.75 -0.24
C ASP A 119 16.56 25.46 -1.68
N GLY A 120 16.61 24.21 -2.21
CA GLY A 120 16.25 23.98 -3.62
C GLY A 120 16.23 22.51 -4.12
N PHE A 121 15.72 22.32 -5.35
CA PHE A 121 15.23 21.04 -5.91
C PHE A 121 15.87 20.71 -7.29
N TYR A 122 16.03 19.42 -7.63
CA TYR A 122 16.55 18.95 -8.93
C TYR A 122 15.52 19.12 -10.06
N ARG A 123 15.93 19.67 -11.22
CA ARG A 123 15.09 19.79 -12.42
C ARG A 123 15.76 19.14 -13.63
N ARG A 124 15.06 18.24 -14.30
CA ARG A 124 15.44 17.74 -15.64
C ARG A 124 15.03 18.79 -16.68
N THR A 125 15.98 19.34 -17.42
CA THR A 125 15.66 20.01 -18.70
C THR A 125 15.48 18.96 -19.79
N GLN A 126 14.73 19.25 -20.85
CA GLN A 126 14.43 18.32 -21.95
C GLN A 126 15.66 17.78 -22.71
N SER A 127 16.85 18.34 -22.47
CA SER A 127 18.13 17.82 -22.97
C SER A 127 18.80 16.95 -21.91
N ASN A 128 19.50 15.91 -22.33
CA ASN A 128 20.07 14.81 -21.53
C ASN A 128 21.18 15.21 -20.52
N SER A 129 21.14 16.44 -19.98
CA SER A 129 22.15 17.01 -19.08
C SER A 129 21.51 17.48 -17.77
N ALA A 130 22.01 16.96 -16.66
CA ALA A 130 21.62 17.35 -15.30
C ALA A 130 22.22 18.70 -14.90
N SER A 131 21.48 19.52 -14.15
CA SER A 131 21.97 20.76 -13.53
C SER A 131 21.68 20.74 -12.03
N TYR A 132 22.69 20.98 -11.20
CA TYR A 132 22.53 21.16 -9.75
C TYR A 132 22.28 22.65 -9.45
N MET A 133 21.30 22.94 -8.59
CA MET A 133 21.23 24.23 -7.91
C MET A 133 21.82 24.04 -6.52
N PHE A 134 22.99 24.63 -6.28
CA PHE A 134 23.52 24.81 -4.93
C PHE A 134 23.06 26.18 -4.45
N ALA A 135 22.64 26.28 -3.18
CA ALA A 135 22.60 27.55 -2.47
C ALA A 135 24.03 27.95 -2.08
#